data_AF-A0A523JBU7-F1
#
_entry.id   AF-A0A523JBU7-F1
#
_cell.length_a   1.000
_cell.length_b   1.000
_cell.length_c   1.000
_cell.angle_alpha   90.00
_cell.angle_beta   90.00
_cell.angle_gamma   90.00
#
_symmetry.space_group_name_H-M   'P 1'
#
loop_
_entity.id
_entity.type
_entity.pdbx_description
1 polymer ?
#
loop_
_entity_poly.entity_id
_entity_poly.type
_entity_poly.pdbx_seq_one_letter_code
_entity_poly.pdbx_strand_id
1 'polypeptide(L)'
;MLTLAEDIILLLLDDDTGKLASIDLMTLNYAMAGAVLMDLALRNKIDTDLESLIVADSTPTGLQMLDTYLDKISSENKENNTRYWLTELSNYGEDIVDSALNMLVEKKILKTEEKKILWVIATRVYPMIDDKEEKEVKRRIIDLLMSDEIPTPQDVVLVSLMDTCSLFTMILSSKEVEKLSSRIEQIRKLDLIGQEVNKVLERLRSDIAEAMLMLPT
;
A
#
# COMPACT_ATOMS: atom_id res chain seq x y z
N MET A 1 -12.71 10.84 -1.92
CA MET A 1 -11.80 9.90 -2.58
C MET A 1 -10.74 9.51 -1.58
N LEU A 2 -10.50 8.23 -1.45
CA LEU A 2 -9.48 7.71 -0.56
C LEU A 2 -8.09 7.79 -1.22
N THR A 3 -7.05 7.86 -0.41
CA THR A 3 -5.67 7.62 -0.84
C THR A 3 -5.44 6.13 -1.01
N LEU A 4 -4.39 5.74 -1.72
CA LEU A 4 -4.02 4.33 -1.89
C LEU A 4 -3.65 3.70 -0.54
N ALA A 5 -3.01 4.47 0.33
CA ALA A 5 -2.71 4.05 1.71
C ALA A 5 -3.99 3.70 2.48
N GLU A 6 -5.04 4.52 2.34
CA GLU A 6 -6.35 4.25 2.95
C GLU A 6 -7.05 3.04 2.34
N ASP A 7 -7.02 2.89 1.00
CA ASP A 7 -7.59 1.72 0.31
C ASP A 7 -6.92 0.41 0.78
N ILE A 8 -5.59 0.40 0.91
CA ILE A 8 -4.84 -0.78 1.40
C ILE A 8 -5.16 -1.09 2.85
N ILE A 9 -5.29 -0.08 3.71
CA ILE A 9 -5.68 -0.28 5.11
C ILE A 9 -7.11 -0.85 5.19
N LEU A 10 -8.06 -0.35 4.41
CA LEU A 10 -9.42 -0.90 4.39
C LEU A 10 -9.43 -2.37 3.98
N LEU A 11 -8.69 -2.72 2.93
CA LEU A 11 -8.62 -4.10 2.44
C LEU A 11 -7.86 -5.06 3.38
N LEU A 12 -7.01 -4.52 4.28
CA LEU A 12 -6.32 -5.30 5.30
C LEU A 12 -7.15 -5.48 6.57
N LEU A 13 -8.21 -4.70 6.80
CA LEU A 13 -8.99 -4.81 8.02
C LEU A 13 -9.89 -6.05 7.97
N ASP A 14 -9.88 -6.79 9.07
CA ASP A 14 -10.82 -7.87 9.31
C ASP A 14 -12.16 -7.31 9.79
N ASP A 15 -13.23 -7.59 9.04
CA ASP A 15 -14.59 -7.06 9.24
C ASP A 15 -15.14 -7.33 10.66
N ASP A 16 -14.82 -8.49 11.23
CA ASP A 16 -15.34 -8.94 12.52
C ASP A 16 -14.57 -8.34 13.71
N THR A 17 -13.24 -8.31 13.61
CA THR A 17 -12.37 -7.95 14.72
C THR A 17 -11.93 -6.50 14.70
N GLY A 18 -11.92 -5.85 13.53
CA GLY A 18 -11.36 -4.52 13.29
C GLY A 18 -9.83 -4.48 13.38
N LYS A 19 -9.17 -5.64 13.23
CA LYS A 19 -7.71 -5.75 13.27
C LYS A 19 -7.17 -5.80 11.85
N LEU A 20 -5.97 -5.26 11.64
CA LEU A 20 -5.24 -5.49 10.40
C LEU A 20 -4.86 -6.98 10.30
N ALA A 21 -5.01 -7.54 9.11
CA ALA A 21 -4.58 -8.87 8.76
C ALA A 21 -3.08 -9.03 9.06
N SER A 22 -2.69 -10.26 9.38
CA SER A 22 -1.28 -10.57 9.66
C SER A 22 -0.49 -10.63 8.36
N ILE A 23 0.12 -9.50 8.02
CA ILE A 23 1.12 -9.38 6.95
C ILE A 23 2.49 -9.10 7.58
N ASP A 24 3.56 -9.46 6.88
CA ASP A 24 4.90 -9.15 7.39
C ASP A 24 5.13 -7.64 7.35
N LEU A 25 5.70 -7.11 8.44
CA LEU A 25 5.87 -5.68 8.66
C LEU A 25 6.71 -5.01 7.55
N MET A 26 7.67 -5.75 7.00
CA MET A 26 8.51 -5.25 5.90
C MET A 26 7.68 -5.02 4.64
N THR A 27 6.89 -6.01 4.20
CA THR A 27 5.97 -5.88 3.07
C THR A 27 4.98 -4.73 3.29
N LEU A 28 4.38 -4.62 4.49
CA LEU A 28 3.49 -3.51 4.80
C LEU A 28 4.20 -2.16 4.64
N ASN A 29 5.36 -1.98 5.26
CA ASN A 29 6.08 -0.71 5.24
C ASN A 29 6.46 -0.27 3.82
N TYR A 30 6.92 -1.20 2.98
CA TYR A 30 7.24 -0.91 1.58
C TYR A 30 5.99 -0.66 0.73
N ALA A 31 4.88 -1.37 0.98
CA ALA A 31 3.62 -1.12 0.30
C ALA A 31 3.07 0.27 0.65
N MET A 32 3.12 0.68 1.92
CA MET A 32 2.68 2.01 2.35
C MET A 32 3.57 3.13 1.79
N ALA A 33 4.88 2.91 1.74
CA ALA A 33 5.80 3.81 1.05
C ALA A 33 5.47 3.94 -0.45
N GLY A 34 5.22 2.81 -1.12
CA GLY A 34 4.78 2.77 -2.51
C GLY A 34 3.46 3.51 -2.73
N ALA A 35 2.49 3.31 -1.83
CA ALA A 35 1.20 4.00 -1.88
C ALA A 35 1.35 5.52 -1.82
N VAL A 36 2.21 6.04 -0.94
CA VAL A 36 2.51 7.48 -0.85
C VAL A 36 3.12 8.00 -2.16
N LEU A 37 4.14 7.32 -2.71
CA LEU A 37 4.76 7.75 -3.97
C LEU A 37 3.76 7.71 -5.14
N MET A 38 2.94 6.66 -5.22
CA MET A 38 1.91 6.53 -6.24
C MET A 38 0.83 7.60 -6.12
N ASP A 39 0.36 7.93 -4.91
CA ASP A 39 -0.58 9.03 -4.69
C ASP A 39 0.00 10.38 -5.12
N LEU A 40 1.29 10.63 -4.82
CA LEU A 40 2.00 11.83 -5.27
C LEU A 40 2.12 11.88 -6.80
N ALA A 41 2.44 10.75 -7.45
CA ALA A 41 2.53 10.64 -8.89
C ALA A 41 1.18 10.87 -9.58
N LEU A 42 0.10 10.24 -9.09
CA LEU A 42 -1.27 10.45 -9.58
C LEU A 42 -1.73 11.91 -9.44
N ARG A 43 -1.15 12.66 -8.50
CA ARG A 43 -1.41 14.09 -8.28
C ARG A 43 -0.45 15.00 -9.04
N ASN A 44 0.40 14.45 -9.90
CA ASN A 44 1.45 15.14 -10.66
C ASN A 44 2.44 15.92 -9.79
N LYS A 45 2.66 15.47 -8.55
CA LYS A 45 3.65 16.08 -7.63
C LYS A 45 5.05 15.56 -7.87
N ILE A 46 5.15 14.30 -8.26
CA ILE A 46 6.38 13.65 -8.65
C ILE A 46 6.21 12.97 -10.00
N ASP A 47 7.32 12.74 -10.68
CA ASP A 47 7.43 11.87 -11.84
C ASP A 47 8.57 10.87 -11.59
N THR A 48 8.50 9.70 -12.23
CA THR A 48 9.49 8.63 -12.03
C THR A 48 9.84 7.96 -13.35
N ASP A 49 11.12 7.69 -13.54
CA ASP A 49 11.59 6.76 -14.56
C ASP A 49 12.42 5.62 -13.91
N LEU A 50 13.19 4.89 -14.72
CA LEU A 50 14.03 3.79 -14.24
C LEU A 50 15.27 4.27 -13.47
N GLU A 51 15.67 5.52 -13.63
CA GLU A 51 16.93 6.08 -13.14
C GLU A 51 16.73 7.11 -12.02
N SER A 52 15.59 7.81 -12.01
CA SER A 52 15.36 8.97 -11.16
C SER A 52 13.90 9.13 -10.75
N LEU A 53 13.70 9.73 -9.58
CA LEU A 53 12.43 10.30 -9.14
C LEU A 53 12.60 11.82 -9.07
N ILE A 54 11.72 12.54 -9.76
CA ILE A 54 11.79 13.99 -9.95
C ILE A 54 10.57 14.64 -9.29
N VAL A 55 10.78 15.74 -8.57
CA VAL A 55 9.68 16.58 -8.08
C VAL A 55 9.18 17.47 -9.21
N ALA A 56 7.95 17.21 -9.68
CA ALA A 56 7.30 17.98 -10.72
C ALA A 56 6.61 19.25 -10.16
N ASP A 57 6.03 19.14 -8.96
CA ASP A 57 5.33 20.23 -8.27
C ASP A 57 5.42 20.04 -6.75
N SER A 58 6.10 20.96 -6.07
CA SER A 58 6.27 20.94 -4.61
C SER A 58 5.16 21.66 -3.84
N THR A 59 4.12 22.17 -4.52
CA THR A 59 3.00 22.79 -3.80
C THR A 59 2.21 21.74 -3.01
N PRO A 60 1.71 22.07 -1.81
CA PRO A 60 0.95 21.13 -0.99
C PRO A 60 -0.26 20.54 -1.73
N THR A 61 -0.49 19.25 -1.52
CA THR A 61 -1.66 18.49 -1.98
C THR A 61 -2.91 18.80 -1.15
N GLY A 62 -2.74 19.36 0.05
CA GLY A 62 -3.81 19.56 1.04
C GLY A 62 -4.11 18.30 1.85
N LEU A 63 -3.34 17.22 1.66
CA LEU A 63 -3.38 16.02 2.48
C LEU A 63 -2.10 15.94 3.30
N GLN A 64 -2.21 16.14 4.61
CA GLN A 64 -1.07 16.27 5.51
C GLN A 64 -0.05 15.13 5.39
N MET A 65 -0.52 13.87 5.27
CA MET A 65 0.37 12.71 5.09
C MET A 65 1.21 12.84 3.81
N LEU A 66 0.59 13.15 2.67
CA LEU A 66 1.32 13.27 1.40
C LEU A 66 2.24 14.49 1.43
N ASP A 67 1.80 15.59 2.03
CA ASP A 67 2.57 16.84 2.12
C ASP A 67 3.84 16.64 2.94
N THR A 68 3.77 15.88 4.04
CA THR A 68 4.95 15.53 4.84
C THR A 68 6.04 14.83 4.03
N TYR A 69 5.67 13.87 3.17
CA TYR A 69 6.64 13.13 2.37
C TYR A 69 7.04 13.86 1.09
N LEU A 70 6.15 14.67 0.51
CA LEU A 70 6.50 15.57 -0.60
C LEU A 70 7.55 16.59 -0.16
N ASP A 71 7.39 17.20 1.02
CA ASP A 71 8.38 18.13 1.59
C ASP A 71 9.73 17.43 1.80
N LYS A 72 9.71 16.19 2.33
CA LYS A 72 10.92 15.39 2.52
C LYS A 72 11.64 15.14 1.20
N ILE A 73 10.92 14.70 0.17
CA ILE A 73 11.47 14.48 -1.18
C ILE A 73 12.01 15.78 -1.78
N SER A 74 11.25 16.87 -1.65
CA SER A 74 11.61 18.19 -2.21
C SER A 74 12.81 18.84 -1.52
N SER A 75 13.08 18.47 -0.26
CA SER A 75 14.20 19.01 0.52
C SER A 75 15.54 18.32 0.26
N GLU A 76 15.53 17.17 -0.42
CA GLU A 76 16.74 16.42 -0.74
C GLU A 76 17.47 17.07 -1.92
N ASN A 77 18.77 17.32 -1.75
CA ASN A 77 19.59 18.00 -2.75
C ASN A 77 20.22 17.03 -3.75
N LYS A 78 20.21 15.73 -3.44
CA LYS A 78 20.72 14.68 -4.32
C LYS A 78 19.60 14.05 -5.14
N GLU A 79 19.86 13.92 -6.43
CA GLU A 79 19.02 13.08 -7.28
C GLU A 79 19.08 11.63 -6.80
N ASN A 80 17.91 11.05 -6.57
CA ASN A 80 17.75 9.70 -6.09
C ASN A 80 16.65 9.00 -6.89
N ASN A 81 16.80 7.68 -7.07
CA ASN A 81 15.83 6.88 -7.80
C ASN A 81 14.65 6.45 -6.92
N THR A 82 13.62 5.89 -7.55
CA THR A 82 12.43 5.36 -6.86
C THR A 82 12.78 4.35 -5.78
N ARG A 83 13.78 3.48 -6.02
CA ARG A 83 14.22 2.49 -5.03
C ARG A 83 14.73 3.13 -3.75
N TYR A 84 15.57 4.16 -3.86
CA TYR A 84 16.07 4.90 -2.70
C TYR A 84 14.90 5.45 -1.89
N TRP A 85 13.95 6.12 -2.54
CA TRP A 85 12.80 6.69 -1.86
C TRP A 85 11.89 5.64 -1.23
N LEU A 86 11.69 4.49 -1.87
CA LEU A 86 10.98 3.36 -1.26
C LEU A 86 11.68 2.89 0.01
N THR A 87 13.00 2.71 -0.01
CA THR A 87 13.76 2.34 1.20
C THR A 87 13.64 3.40 2.29
N GLU A 88 13.87 4.67 1.95
CA GLU A 88 13.79 5.78 2.91
C GLU A 88 12.40 5.92 3.53
N LEU A 89 11.35 5.91 2.71
CA LEU A 89 9.97 6.06 3.18
C LEU A 89 9.47 4.82 3.92
N SER A 90 9.98 3.62 3.62
CA SER A 90 9.62 2.41 4.37
C SER A 90 9.98 2.48 5.85
N ASN A 91 10.97 3.30 6.22
CA ASN A 91 11.32 3.56 7.64
C ASN A 91 10.20 4.29 8.39
N TYR A 92 9.26 4.93 7.68
CA TYR A 92 8.10 5.62 8.23
C TYR A 92 6.80 4.83 8.01
N GLY A 93 6.88 3.55 7.62
CA GLY A 93 5.70 2.74 7.28
C GLY A 93 4.63 2.73 8.38
N GLU A 94 5.03 2.63 9.65
CA GLU A 94 4.12 2.67 10.79
C GLU A 94 3.40 4.04 10.91
N ASP A 95 4.13 5.15 10.73
CA ASP A 95 3.54 6.50 10.74
C ASP A 95 2.54 6.69 9.59
N ILE A 96 2.82 6.10 8.41
CA ILE A 96 1.92 6.13 7.25
C ILE A 96 0.65 5.31 7.56
N VAL A 97 0.79 4.12 8.14
CA VAL A 97 -0.35 3.28 8.58
C VAL A 97 -1.23 4.04 9.57
N ASP A 98 -0.62 4.62 10.60
CA ASP A 98 -1.35 5.38 11.63
C ASP A 98 -2.04 6.61 11.05
N SER A 99 -1.38 7.33 10.14
CA SER A 99 -1.97 8.48 9.45
C SER A 99 -3.17 8.06 8.59
N ALA A 100 -3.10 6.91 7.91
CA ALA A 100 -4.20 6.39 7.09
C ALA A 100 -5.39 5.97 7.96
N LEU A 101 -5.13 5.24 9.06
CA LEU A 101 -6.16 4.85 10.03
C LEU A 101 -6.85 6.07 10.64
N ASN A 102 -6.09 7.09 11.06
CA ASN A 102 -6.64 8.32 11.63
C ASN A 102 -7.51 9.06 10.60
N MET A 103 -7.08 9.17 9.35
CA MET A 103 -7.87 9.83 8.31
C MET A 103 -9.16 9.06 7.98
N LEU A 104 -9.13 7.72 7.98
CA LEU A 104 -10.33 6.90 7.85
C LEU A 104 -11.31 7.08 9.02
N VAL A 105 -10.79 7.32 10.24
CA VAL A 105 -11.61 7.68 11.41
C VAL A 105 -12.21 9.08 11.26
N GLU A 106 -11.43 10.07 10.83
CA GLU A 106 -11.92 11.43 10.57
C GLU A 106 -13.01 11.47 9.49
N LYS A 107 -12.86 10.64 8.45
CA LYS A 107 -13.86 10.41 7.39
C LYS A 107 -15.09 9.63 7.86
N LYS A 108 -15.11 9.16 9.12
CA LYS A 108 -16.18 8.33 9.72
C LYS A 108 -16.43 7.01 8.98
N ILE A 109 -15.39 6.47 8.35
CA ILE A 109 -15.41 5.13 7.77
C ILE A 109 -15.07 4.10 8.86
N LEU A 110 -14.08 4.42 9.70
CA LEU A 110 -13.69 3.62 10.86
C LEU A 110 -14.05 4.33 12.17
N LYS A 111 -14.14 3.56 13.25
CA LYS A 111 -14.09 4.07 14.63
C LYS A 111 -12.88 3.49 15.35
N THR A 112 -12.39 4.18 16.37
CA THR A 112 -11.36 3.64 17.27
C THR A 112 -12.02 2.98 18.48
N GLU A 113 -11.61 1.76 18.81
CA GLU A 113 -11.97 1.06 20.05
C GLU A 113 -10.73 0.46 20.73
N GLU A 114 -10.76 0.37 22.06
CA GLU A 114 -9.77 -0.39 22.82
C GLU A 114 -10.35 -1.75 23.23
N LYS A 115 -9.71 -2.85 22.81
CA LYS A 115 -10.03 -4.20 23.27
C LYS A 115 -8.98 -4.67 24.27
N LYS A 116 -9.41 -5.16 25.44
CA LYS A 116 -8.50 -5.72 26.46
C LYS A 116 -8.30 -7.22 26.23
N ILE A 117 -7.05 -7.63 26.00
CA ILE A 117 -6.62 -9.02 26.00
C ILE A 117 -6.09 -9.35 27.40
N LEU A 118 -6.68 -10.38 28.02
CA LEU A 118 -6.31 -10.89 29.36
C LEU A 118 -6.25 -9.81 30.47
N TRP A 119 -7.15 -8.82 30.46
CA TRP A 119 -7.24 -7.70 31.42
C TRP A 119 -6.03 -6.74 31.50
N VAL A 120 -4.84 -7.12 31.01
CA VAL A 120 -3.60 -6.32 31.18
C VAL A 120 -3.12 -5.64 29.90
N ILE A 121 -3.50 -6.11 28.72
CA ILE A 121 -3.03 -5.56 27.44
C ILE A 121 -4.21 -4.95 26.69
N ALA A 122 -4.24 -3.62 26.57
CA ALA A 122 -5.19 -2.94 25.69
C ALA A 122 -4.61 -2.92 24.27
N THR A 123 -5.36 -3.40 23.29
CA THR A 123 -5.03 -3.33 21.87
C THR A 123 -6.05 -2.44 21.18
N ARG A 124 -5.56 -1.44 20.43
CA ARG A 124 -6.41 -0.59 19.59
C ARG A 124 -6.90 -1.39 18.39
N VAL A 125 -8.19 -1.31 18.13
CA VAL A 125 -8.83 -1.89 16.94
C VAL A 125 -9.65 -0.83 16.23
N TYR A 126 -9.90 -1.05 14.95
CA TYR A 126 -10.55 -0.10 14.07
C TYR A 126 -11.75 -0.74 13.34
N PRO A 127 -12.87 -1.01 14.04
CA PRO A 127 -14.06 -1.55 13.39
C PRO A 127 -14.62 -0.56 12.37
N MET A 128 -15.15 -1.08 11.25
CA MET A 128 -15.86 -0.27 10.27
C MET A 128 -17.18 0.25 10.86
N ILE A 129 -17.49 1.51 10.58
CA ILE A 129 -18.80 2.12 10.86
C ILE A 129 -19.78 1.74 9.73
N ASP A 130 -19.29 1.81 8.49
CA ASP A 130 -19.99 1.44 7.27
C ASP A 130 -18.99 0.72 6.34
N ASP A 131 -19.38 -0.44 5.82
CA ASP A 131 -18.57 -1.27 4.93
C ASP A 131 -18.71 -0.89 3.45
N LYS A 132 -19.50 0.14 3.14
CA LYS A 132 -19.78 0.58 1.77
C LYS A 132 -18.52 0.91 0.96
N GLU A 133 -17.59 1.67 1.53
CA GLU A 133 -16.35 2.07 0.82
C GLU A 133 -15.48 0.83 0.52
N GLU A 134 -15.34 -0.06 1.50
CA GLU A 134 -14.57 -1.29 1.34
C GLU A 134 -15.20 -2.23 0.29
N LYS A 135 -16.52 -2.44 0.35
CA LYS A 135 -17.26 -3.20 -0.66
C LYS A 135 -17.15 -2.60 -2.05
N GLU A 136 -17.17 -1.29 -2.17
CA GLU A 136 -17.02 -0.62 -3.46
C GLU A 136 -15.62 -0.80 -4.04
N VAL A 137 -14.56 -0.70 -3.22
CA VAL A 137 -13.19 -1.00 -3.64
C VAL A 137 -13.06 -2.46 -4.09
N LYS A 138 -13.55 -3.42 -3.28
CA LYS A 138 -13.56 -4.85 -3.63
C LYS A 138 -14.29 -5.11 -4.94
N ARG A 139 -15.51 -4.56 -5.10
CA ARG A 139 -16.34 -4.71 -6.30
C ARG A 139 -15.63 -4.15 -7.53
N ARG A 140 -15.12 -2.92 -7.47
CA ARG A 140 -14.42 -2.26 -8.58
C ARG A 140 -13.22 -3.10 -9.06
N ILE A 141 -12.45 -3.65 -8.12
CA ILE A 141 -11.29 -4.48 -8.46
C ILE A 141 -11.72 -5.80 -9.10
N ILE A 142 -12.75 -6.47 -8.58
CA ILE A 142 -13.25 -7.70 -9.18
C ILE A 142 -13.78 -7.45 -10.60
N ASP A 143 -14.57 -6.39 -10.80
CA ASP A 143 -15.11 -6.02 -12.10
C ASP A 143 -14.00 -5.70 -13.12
N LEU A 144 -12.96 -4.99 -12.68
CA LEU A 144 -11.78 -4.69 -13.50
C LEU A 144 -11.01 -5.96 -13.92
N LEU A 145 -10.82 -6.90 -12.99
CA LEU A 145 -10.09 -8.14 -13.27
C LEU A 145 -10.89 -9.10 -14.16
N MET A 146 -12.21 -9.04 -14.12
CA MET A 146 -13.09 -9.89 -14.91
C MET A 146 -13.41 -9.32 -16.30
N SER A 147 -13.00 -8.08 -16.60
CA SER A 147 -13.27 -7.40 -17.86
C SER A 147 -11.99 -7.10 -18.66
N ASP A 148 -12.19 -6.85 -19.96
CA ASP A 148 -11.13 -6.41 -20.89
C ASP A 148 -11.00 -4.88 -20.95
N GLU A 149 -11.58 -4.15 -19.98
CA GLU A 149 -11.50 -2.69 -19.93
C GLU A 149 -10.06 -2.22 -19.74
N ILE A 150 -9.73 -1.04 -20.28
CA ILE A 150 -8.41 -0.45 -20.08
C ILE A 150 -8.36 0.14 -18.67
N PRO A 151 -7.47 -0.36 -17.77
CA PRO A 151 -7.38 0.15 -16.40
C PRO A 151 -6.98 1.63 -16.40
N THR A 152 -7.56 2.41 -15.49
CA THR A 152 -7.07 3.76 -15.23
C THR A 152 -5.73 3.71 -14.48
N PRO A 153 -4.92 4.80 -14.47
CA PRO A 153 -3.70 4.84 -13.68
C PRO A 153 -3.91 4.48 -12.20
N GLN A 154 -5.04 4.90 -11.62
CA GLN A 154 -5.41 4.58 -10.24
C GLN A 154 -5.71 3.08 -10.05
N ASP A 155 -6.36 2.45 -11.03
CA ASP A 155 -6.62 1.02 -11.01
C ASP A 155 -5.32 0.20 -11.07
N VAL A 156 -4.39 0.63 -11.94
CA VAL A 156 -3.10 -0.03 -12.10
C VAL A 156 -2.33 -0.07 -10.78
N VAL A 157 -2.15 1.09 -10.14
CA VAL A 157 -1.36 1.19 -8.91
C VAL A 157 -2.01 0.46 -7.74
N LEU A 158 -3.35 0.49 -7.64
CA LEU A 158 -4.06 -0.25 -6.60
C LEU A 158 -3.91 -1.76 -6.79
N VAL A 159 -4.06 -2.27 -8.03
CA VAL A 159 -3.82 -3.69 -8.34
C VAL A 159 -2.38 -4.10 -8.01
N SER A 160 -1.39 -3.25 -8.32
CA SER A 160 0.01 -3.50 -7.95
C SER A 160 0.22 -3.63 -6.44
N LEU A 161 -0.33 -2.71 -5.65
CA LEU A 161 -0.21 -2.73 -4.18
C LEU A 161 -0.95 -3.93 -3.57
N MET A 162 -2.13 -4.27 -4.12
CA MET A 162 -2.89 -5.44 -3.68
C MET A 162 -2.12 -6.74 -3.90
N ASP A 163 -1.42 -6.88 -5.03
CA ASP A 163 -0.58 -8.05 -5.28
C ASP A 163 0.59 -8.10 -4.29
N THR A 164 1.28 -6.98 -4.08
CA THR A 164 2.39 -6.87 -3.13
C THR A 164 2.00 -7.31 -1.72
N CYS A 165 0.81 -6.89 -1.26
CA CYS A 165 0.28 -7.24 0.05
C CYS A 165 -0.47 -8.59 0.08
N SER A 166 -0.47 -9.36 -1.02
CA SER A 166 -1.22 -10.63 -1.15
C SER A 166 -2.73 -10.51 -0.89
N LEU A 167 -3.30 -9.32 -1.09
CA LEU A 167 -4.70 -9.00 -0.77
C LEU A 167 -5.71 -9.75 -1.63
N PHE A 168 -5.34 -10.16 -2.86
CA PHE A 168 -6.23 -10.95 -3.70
C PHE A 168 -6.68 -12.24 -3.04
N THR A 169 -5.82 -12.88 -2.23
CA THR A 169 -6.17 -14.11 -1.52
C THR A 169 -7.14 -13.91 -0.35
N MET A 170 -7.34 -12.65 0.07
CA MET A 170 -8.30 -12.28 1.11
C MET A 170 -9.70 -12.03 0.54
N ILE A 171 -9.80 -11.67 -0.74
CA ILE A 171 -11.07 -11.28 -1.38
C ILE A 171 -11.54 -12.25 -2.48
N LEU A 172 -10.68 -13.17 -2.92
CA LEU A 172 -10.95 -14.15 -3.96
C LEU A 172 -10.55 -15.55 -3.47
N SER A 173 -11.25 -16.57 -3.97
CA SER A 173 -10.83 -17.96 -3.78
C SER A 173 -9.54 -18.25 -4.54
N SER A 174 -8.76 -19.25 -4.09
CA SER A 174 -7.50 -19.64 -4.76
C SER A 174 -7.70 -19.96 -6.25
N LYS A 175 -8.85 -20.54 -6.63
CA LYS A 175 -9.19 -20.85 -8.02
C LYS A 175 -9.45 -19.59 -8.85
N GLU A 176 -10.05 -18.56 -8.25
CA GLU A 176 -10.27 -17.27 -8.92
C GLU A 176 -8.96 -16.52 -9.09
N VAL A 177 -8.09 -16.51 -8.07
CA VAL A 177 -6.74 -15.93 -8.16
C VAL A 177 -5.95 -16.61 -9.28
N GLU A 178 -5.96 -17.94 -9.36
CA GLU A 178 -5.29 -18.69 -10.42
C GLU A 178 -5.82 -18.29 -11.81
N LYS A 179 -7.15 -18.21 -11.97
CA LYS A 179 -7.80 -17.82 -13.22
C LYS A 179 -7.46 -16.38 -13.63
N LEU A 180 -7.31 -15.47 -12.67
CA LEU A 180 -7.07 -14.04 -12.89
C LEU A 180 -5.58 -13.66 -12.91
N SER A 181 -4.68 -14.59 -12.58
CA SER A 181 -3.24 -14.36 -12.49
C SER A 181 -2.65 -13.66 -13.72
N SER A 182 -3.01 -14.10 -14.92
CA SER A 182 -2.56 -13.49 -16.17
C SER A 182 -3.02 -12.04 -16.32
N ARG A 183 -4.22 -11.71 -15.85
CA ARG A 183 -4.77 -10.36 -15.94
C ARG A 183 -4.14 -9.43 -14.91
N ILE A 184 -3.97 -9.90 -13.68
CA ILE A 184 -3.26 -9.19 -12.61
C ILE A 184 -1.84 -8.83 -13.10
N GLU A 185 -1.13 -9.80 -13.66
CA GLU A 185 0.23 -9.59 -14.16
C GLU A 185 0.31 -8.61 -15.34
N GLN A 186 -0.68 -8.63 -16.25
CA GLN A 186 -0.77 -7.65 -17.32
C GLN A 186 -0.93 -6.23 -16.80
N ILE A 187 -1.81 -6.03 -15.81
CA ILE A 187 -2.07 -4.71 -15.21
C ILE A 187 -0.81 -4.22 -14.49
N ARG A 188 -0.20 -5.05 -13.63
CA ARG A 188 1.00 -4.70 -12.86
C ARG A 188 2.16 -4.20 -13.68
N LYS A 189 2.36 -4.73 -14.89
CA LYS A 189 3.44 -4.32 -15.80
C LYS A 189 3.32 -2.86 -16.26
N LEU A 190 2.16 -2.22 -16.06
CA LEU A 190 1.92 -0.82 -16.42
C LEU A 190 2.39 0.16 -15.33
N ASP A 191 2.77 -0.31 -14.14
CA ASP A 191 3.18 0.56 -13.02
C ASP A 191 4.65 0.34 -12.65
N LEU A 192 5.45 1.41 -12.83
CA LEU A 192 6.88 1.39 -12.56
C LEU A 192 7.20 1.36 -11.06
N ILE A 193 6.44 2.08 -10.23
CA ILE A 193 6.68 2.15 -8.79
C ILE A 193 6.35 0.79 -8.16
N GLY A 194 5.21 0.19 -8.50
CA GLY A 194 4.83 -1.13 -8.00
C GLY A 194 5.78 -2.23 -8.44
N GLN A 195 6.34 -2.14 -9.65
CA GLN A 195 7.43 -3.02 -10.08
C GLN A 195 8.68 -2.87 -9.21
N GLU A 196 9.09 -1.64 -8.87
CA GLU A 196 10.24 -1.42 -7.98
C GLU A 196 9.96 -1.89 -6.54
N VAL A 197 8.75 -1.68 -6.00
CA VAL A 197 8.35 -2.22 -4.68
C VAL A 197 8.54 -3.74 -4.66
N ASN A 198 8.01 -4.45 -5.66
CA ASN A 198 8.14 -5.90 -5.76
C ASN A 198 9.60 -6.34 -5.91
N LYS A 199 10.40 -5.66 -6.74
CA LYS A 199 11.84 -5.97 -6.87
C LYS A 199 12.61 -5.79 -5.57
N VAL A 200 12.30 -4.75 -4.79
CA VAL A 200 12.95 -4.51 -3.49
C VAL A 200 12.58 -5.61 -2.50
N LEU A 201 11.31 -5.97 -2.40
CA LEU A 201 10.85 -7.03 -1.50
C LEU A 201 11.42 -8.40 -1.86
N GLU A 202 11.43 -8.76 -3.15
CA GLU A 202 12.03 -10.01 -3.62
C GLU A 202 13.53 -10.08 -3.28
N ARG A 203 14.26 -8.96 -3.44
CA ARG A 203 15.67 -8.89 -3.08
C ARG A 203 15.88 -9.08 -1.57
N LEU A 204 15.10 -8.39 -0.75
CA LEU A 204 15.20 -8.51 0.71
C LEU A 204 14.87 -9.93 1.19
N ARG A 205 13.85 -10.57 0.60
CA ARG A 205 13.51 -11.99 0.88
C ARG A 205 14.66 -12.93 0.51
N SER A 206 15.29 -12.71 -0.65
CA SER A 206 16.47 -13.47 -1.07
C SER A 206 17.64 -13.30 -0.11
N ASP A 207 17.96 -12.06 0.28
CA ASP A 207 19.07 -11.75 1.18
C ASP A 207 18.87 -12.39 2.57
N ILE A 208 17.64 -12.38 3.09
CA ILE A 208 17.29 -13.07 4.36
C ILE A 208 17.44 -14.59 4.22
N ALA A 209 16.94 -15.18 3.14
CA ALA A 209 17.03 -16.61 2.90
C ALA A 209 18.50 -17.08 2.80
N GLU A 210 19.33 -16.32 2.08
CA GLU A 210 20.77 -16.57 1.99
C GLU A 210 21.46 -16.46 3.36
N ALA A 211 21.16 -15.41 4.13
CA ALA A 211 21.70 -15.26 5.49
C ALA A 211 21.30 -16.40 6.42
N MET A 212 20.05 -16.87 6.34
CA MET A 212 19.56 -18.02 7.12
C MET A 212 20.29 -19.32 6.76
N LEU A 213 20.61 -19.54 5.48
CA LEU A 213 21.37 -20.71 5.02
C LEU A 213 22.84 -20.69 5.48
N MET A 214 23.38 -19.51 5.80
CA MET A 214 24.76 -19.33 6.29
C MET A 214 24.89 -19.45 7.81
N LEU A 215 23.80 -19.56 8.57
CA LEU A 215 23.86 -19.77 10.01
C LEU A 215 24.30 -21.22 10.32
N PRO A 216 25.35 -21.45 11.13
CA PRO A 216 25.75 -22.79 11.52
C PRO A 216 24.63 -23.45 12.35
N THR A 217 24.31 -24.71 12.01
CA THR A 217 23.33 -25.57 12.70
C THR A 217 23.76 -25.93 14.12
#